data_AF-A0A090YNF6-F1
#
_entry.id   AF-A0A090YNF6-F1
#
_cell.length_a   1.000
_cell.length_b   1.000
_cell.length_c   1.000
_cell.angle_alpha   90.00
_cell.angle_beta   90.00
_cell.angle_gamma   90.00
#
_symmetry.space_group_name_H-M   'P 1'
#
loop_
_entity.id
_entity.type
_entity.pdbx_description
1 polymer ?
#
loop_
_entity_poly.entity_id
_entity_poly.type
_entity_poly.pdbx_seq_one_letter_code
_entity_poly.pdbx_strand_id
1 'polypeptide(L)'
;MILSQEKNIKLMIHVITLLSFFILFLFSNTVFYIPLIFYFIFKSQNIREVILESVLFQLGVWLVIFFWNVIIIRTILLSLLHIDLSSNNIFVIFGTLPLYIVLLVSLIFGPLKGILYEVQNKSFHYPIVSRWMHKGK
;
A
#
# COMPACT_ATOMS: atom_id res chain seq x y z
N MET A 1 35.98 20.46 0.66
CA MET A 1 34.94 20.62 1.72
C MET A 1 33.53 20.36 1.19
N ILE A 2 33.15 20.93 0.03
CA ILE A 2 31.85 20.75 -0.63
C ILE A 2 31.54 19.28 -1.02
N LEU A 3 32.52 18.53 -1.52
CA LEU A 3 32.35 17.13 -1.95
C LEU A 3 31.96 16.17 -0.80
N SER A 4 32.45 16.43 0.42
CA SER A 4 32.08 15.66 1.60
C SER A 4 30.64 15.93 2.05
N GLN A 5 30.15 17.14 1.82
CA GLN A 5 28.82 17.56 2.23
C GLN A 5 27.76 16.95 1.30
N GLU A 6 27.99 16.93 -0.01
CA GLU A 6 27.11 16.24 -0.97
C GLU A 6 27.01 14.73 -0.71
N LYS A 7 28.14 14.08 -0.38
CA LYS A 7 28.17 12.66 -0.04
C LYS A 7 27.32 12.36 1.20
N ASN A 8 27.42 13.21 2.23
CA ASN A 8 26.65 13.06 3.47
C ASN A 8 25.15 13.30 3.24
N ILE A 9 24.80 14.28 2.42
CA ILE A 9 23.40 14.55 2.04
C ILE A 9 22.83 13.34 1.31
N LYS A 10 23.53 12.81 0.29
CA LYS A 10 23.10 11.61 -0.44
C LYS A 10 22.89 10.42 0.48
N LEU A 11 23.81 10.19 1.44
CA LEU A 11 23.67 9.12 2.43
C LEU A 11 22.41 9.29 3.28
N MET A 12 22.13 10.52 3.75
CA MET A 12 20.94 10.85 4.52
C MET A 12 19.65 10.56 3.74
N ILE A 13 19.61 10.86 2.44
CA ILE A 13 18.47 10.53 1.56
C ILE A 13 18.18 9.03 1.57
N HIS A 14 19.22 8.21 1.40
CA HIS A 14 19.07 6.76 1.36
C HIS A 14 18.61 6.21 2.71
N VAL A 15 19.16 6.72 3.82
CA VAL A 15 18.79 6.29 5.18
C VAL A 15 17.33 6.63 5.50
N ILE A 16 16.86 7.84 5.18
CA ILE A 16 15.48 8.25 5.42
C ILE A 16 14.51 7.44 4.56
N THR A 17 14.85 7.20 3.29
CA THR A 17 14.04 6.37 2.38
C THR A 17 13.99 4.91 2.84
N LEU A 18 15.08 4.39 3.40
CA LEU A 18 15.12 3.05 3.98
C LEU A 18 14.29 2.96 5.26
N LEU A 19 14.35 3.99 6.11
CA LEU A 19 13.58 4.05 7.34
C LEU A 19 12.08 4.10 7.06
N SER A 20 11.65 4.91 6.09
CA SER A 20 10.24 4.98 5.70
C SER A 20 9.75 3.68 5.07
N PHE A 21 10.59 3.03 4.27
CA PHE A 21 10.34 1.69 3.76
C PHE A 21 10.08 0.71 4.92
N PHE A 22 10.91 0.76 5.95
CA PHE A 22 10.78 -0.14 7.10
C PHE A 22 9.47 0.10 7.87
N ILE A 23 9.10 1.36 8.10
CA ILE A 23 7.84 1.73 8.75
C ILE A 23 6.63 1.26 7.94
N LEU A 24 6.63 1.50 6.62
CA LEU A 24 5.53 1.13 5.74
C LEU A 24 5.40 -0.39 5.62
N PHE A 25 6.52 -1.10 5.53
CA PHE A 25 6.56 -2.56 5.56
C PHE A 25 5.96 -3.11 6.86
N LEU A 26 6.42 -2.64 8.02
CA LEU A 26 5.90 -3.09 9.31
C LEU A 26 4.41 -2.79 9.49
N PHE A 27 3.97 -1.57 9.17
CA PHE A 27 2.58 -1.17 9.31
C PHE A 27 1.66 -1.95 8.37
N SER A 28 2.16 -2.37 7.21
CA SER A 28 1.32 -3.08 6.25
C SER A 28 1.19 -4.57 6.56
N ASN A 29 2.23 -5.18 7.15
CA ASN A 29 2.16 -6.56 7.62
C ASN A 29 0.99 -6.77 8.59
N THR A 30 0.72 -5.80 9.48
CA THR A 30 -0.39 -5.90 10.44
C THR A 30 -1.75 -6.02 9.75
N VAL A 31 -1.95 -5.36 8.61
CA VAL A 31 -3.22 -5.35 7.91
C VAL A 31 -3.45 -6.63 7.10
N PHE A 32 -2.39 -7.34 6.70
CA PHE A 32 -2.49 -8.65 6.04
C PHE A 32 -2.90 -9.78 6.99
N TYR A 33 -2.59 -9.67 8.29
CA TYR A 33 -2.95 -10.72 9.24
C TYR A 33 -4.46 -10.83 9.46
N ILE A 34 -5.22 -9.74 9.34
CA ILE A 34 -6.67 -9.77 9.62
C ILE A 34 -7.42 -10.73 8.66
N PRO A 35 -7.32 -10.59 7.33
CA PRO A 35 -7.93 -11.55 6.41
C PRO A 35 -7.38 -12.97 6.58
N LEU A 36 -6.07 -13.12 6.83
CA LEU A 36 -5.43 -14.42 7.04
C LEU A 36 -6.00 -15.14 8.27
N ILE A 37 -6.22 -14.44 9.38
CA ILE A 37 -6.86 -15.01 10.57
C ILE A 37 -8.28 -15.48 10.22
N PHE A 38 -9.06 -14.67 9.51
CA PHE A 38 -10.40 -15.08 9.07
C PHE A 38 -10.38 -16.30 8.14
N TYR A 39 -9.37 -16.46 7.29
CA TYR A 39 -9.21 -17.63 6.43
C TYR A 39 -9.13 -18.94 7.23
N PHE A 40 -8.43 -18.91 8.38
CA PHE A 40 -8.31 -20.06 9.27
C PHE A 40 -9.56 -20.28 10.14
N ILE A 41 -10.28 -19.23 10.50
CA ILE A 41 -11.52 -19.31 11.30
C ILE A 41 -12.66 -19.90 10.47
N PHE A 42 -12.89 -19.41 9.25
CA PHE A 42 -14.00 -19.85 8.43
C PHE A 42 -13.67 -21.17 7.71
N LYS A 43 -14.60 -22.13 7.74
CA LYS A 43 -14.45 -23.43 7.06
C LYS A 43 -15.17 -23.52 5.71
N SER A 44 -16.10 -22.61 5.43
CA SER A 44 -16.82 -22.56 4.15
C SER A 44 -15.85 -22.23 3.01
N GLN A 45 -15.94 -22.99 1.92
CA GLN A 45 -15.06 -22.83 0.77
C GLN A 45 -15.30 -21.49 0.04
N ASN A 46 -16.55 -21.05 -0.07
CA ASN A 46 -16.90 -19.76 -0.66
C ASN A 46 -16.31 -18.59 0.14
N ILE A 47 -16.44 -18.63 1.48
CA ILE A 47 -15.88 -17.60 2.36
C ILE A 47 -14.35 -17.55 2.23
N ARG A 48 -13.70 -18.71 2.15
CA ARG A 48 -12.25 -18.80 1.95
C ARG A 48 -11.79 -18.21 0.62
N GLU A 49 -12.53 -18.43 -0.46
CA GLU A 49 -12.23 -17.83 -1.76
C GLU A 49 -12.32 -16.31 -1.71
N VAL A 50 -13.39 -15.75 -1.12
CA VAL A 50 -13.55 -14.29 -0.96
C VAL A 50 -12.45 -13.68 -0.07
N ILE A 51 -12.02 -14.40 0.97
CA ILE A 51 -10.92 -13.98 1.83
C ILE A 51 -9.60 -13.98 1.06
N LEU A 52 -9.32 -15.00 0.25
CA LEU A 52 -8.13 -15.04 -0.61
C LEU A 52 -8.15 -13.92 -1.65
N GLU A 53 -9.30 -13.63 -2.26
CA GLU A 53 -9.45 -12.47 -3.16
C GLU A 53 -9.14 -11.17 -2.42
N SER A 54 -9.60 -11.03 -1.17
CA SER A 54 -9.34 -9.86 -0.34
C SER A 54 -7.85 -9.70 -0.03
N VAL A 55 -7.14 -10.79 0.33
CA VAL A 55 -5.69 -10.79 0.57
C VAL A 55 -4.94 -10.34 -0.69
N LEU A 56 -5.28 -10.89 -1.85
CA LEU A 56 -4.65 -10.57 -3.13
C LEU A 56 -4.92 -9.11 -3.55
N PHE A 57 -6.15 -8.63 -3.37
CA PHE A 57 -6.50 -7.22 -3.60
C PHE A 57 -5.65 -6.31 -2.73
N GLN A 58 -5.53 -6.64 -1.44
CA GLN A 58 -4.79 -5.85 -0.47
C GLN A 58 -3.28 -5.87 -0.74
N LEU A 59 -2.74 -6.98 -1.26
CA LEU A 59 -1.36 -7.07 -1.74
C LEU A 59 -1.11 -6.13 -2.92
N GLY A 60 -2.05 -6.09 -3.87
CA GLY A 60 -2.00 -5.16 -5.00
C GLY A 60 -2.03 -3.70 -4.55
N VAL A 61 -2.97 -3.33 -3.67
CA VAL A 61 -3.04 -1.99 -3.07
C VAL A 61 -1.73 -1.66 -2.38
N TRP A 62 -1.21 -2.56 -1.55
CA TRP A 62 0.05 -2.38 -0.84
C TRP A 62 1.23 -2.10 -1.76
N LEU A 63 1.40 -2.89 -2.84
CA LEU A 63 2.47 -2.68 -3.82
C LEU A 63 2.38 -1.29 -4.46
N VAL A 64 1.17 -0.79 -4.75
CA VAL A 64 0.98 0.56 -5.27
C VAL A 64 1.43 1.61 -4.24
N ILE A 65 1.01 1.50 -2.98
CA ILE A 65 1.45 2.41 -1.90
C ILE A 65 2.98 2.38 -1.78
N PHE A 66 3.53 1.17 -1.84
CA PHE A 66 4.94 0.89 -1.69
C PHE A 66 5.78 1.65 -2.74
N PHE A 67 5.47 1.48 -4.03
CA PHE A 67 6.18 2.19 -5.09
C PHE A 67 5.96 3.70 -5.02
N TRP A 68 4.75 4.12 -4.65
CA TRP A 68 4.41 5.54 -4.53
C TRP A 68 5.20 6.23 -3.40
N ASN A 69 5.38 5.56 -2.26
CA ASN A 69 6.12 6.08 -1.10
C ASN A 69 7.58 6.40 -1.43
N VAL A 70 8.24 5.54 -2.23
CA VAL A 70 9.63 5.76 -2.69
C VAL A 70 9.75 7.06 -3.49
N ILE A 71 8.79 7.32 -4.39
CA ILE A 71 8.79 8.52 -5.23
C ILE A 71 8.59 9.77 -4.35
N ILE A 72 7.61 9.73 -3.44
CA ILE A 72 7.24 10.86 -2.58
C ILE A 72 8.37 11.30 -1.67
N ILE A 73 8.98 10.36 -0.96
CA ILE A 73 9.99 10.70 0.06
C ILE A 73 11.23 11.28 -0.58
N ARG A 74 11.59 10.78 -1.75
CA ARG A 74 12.62 11.39 -2.59
C ARG A 74 12.26 12.82 -2.96
N THR A 75 11.03 13.09 -3.39
CA THR A 75 10.58 14.45 -3.77
C THR A 75 10.52 15.41 -2.57
N ILE A 76 9.97 14.98 -1.43
CA ILE A 76 9.90 15.78 -0.19
C ILE A 76 11.30 16.17 0.28
N LEU A 77 12.24 15.24 0.25
CA LEU A 77 13.58 15.51 0.75
C LEU A 77 14.39 16.44 -0.17
N LEU A 78 14.25 16.29 -1.49
CA LEU A 78 14.82 17.24 -2.46
C LEU A 78 14.27 18.66 -2.24
N SER A 79 12.96 18.77 -1.98
CA SER A 79 12.30 20.02 -1.62
C SER A 79 12.86 20.64 -0.33
N LEU A 80 12.98 19.85 0.75
CA LEU A 80 13.49 20.32 2.04
C LEU A 80 14.96 20.76 1.99
N LEU A 81 15.75 20.17 1.10
CA LEU A 81 17.15 20.52 0.90
C LEU A 81 17.35 21.73 -0.05
N HIS A 82 16.27 22.29 -0.58
CA HIS A 82 16.29 23.37 -1.61
C HIS A 82 17.12 23.00 -2.85
N ILE A 83 17.27 21.70 -3.11
CA ILE A 83 17.94 21.17 -4.29
C ILE A 83 16.85 20.95 -5.34
N ASP A 84 16.70 21.92 -6.24
CA ASP A 84 15.82 21.90 -7.41
C ASP A 84 14.32 21.65 -7.13
N LEU A 85 13.62 22.73 -6.80
CA LEU A 85 12.16 22.78 -6.66
C LEU A 85 11.53 23.25 -7.98
N SER A 86 11.40 22.34 -8.95
CA SER A 86 10.55 22.60 -10.12
C SER A 86 9.06 22.54 -9.73
N SER A 87 8.18 23.21 -10.47
CA SER A 87 6.72 23.24 -10.24
C SER A 87 6.08 21.84 -10.19
N ASN A 88 6.72 20.83 -10.79
CA ASN A 88 6.29 19.43 -10.72
C ASN A 88 6.34 18.87 -9.28
N ASN A 89 7.23 19.35 -8.41
CA ASN A 89 7.39 18.83 -7.05
C ASN A 89 6.22 19.21 -6.12
N ILE A 90 5.63 20.39 -6.30
CA ILE A 90 4.46 20.85 -5.53
C ILE A 90 3.22 20.02 -5.91
N PHE A 91 3.06 19.73 -7.20
CA PHE A 91 1.95 18.91 -7.69
C PHE A 91 2.02 17.47 -7.18
N VAL A 92 3.23 16.91 -7.08
CA VAL A 92 3.47 15.60 -6.45
C VAL A 92 3.06 15.63 -4.98
N ILE A 93 3.43 16.65 -4.20
CA ILE A 93 3.08 16.74 -2.78
C ILE A 93 1.56 16.90 -2.56
N PHE A 94 0.88 17.72 -3.38
CA PHE A 94 -0.57 17.89 -3.26
C PHE A 94 -1.39 16.69 -3.78
N GLY A 95 -0.94 16.04 -4.84
CA GLY A 95 -1.60 14.84 -5.37
C GLY A 95 -1.43 13.61 -4.48
N THR A 96 -0.45 13.60 -3.58
CA THR A 96 -0.09 12.42 -2.77
C THR A 96 -0.90 12.30 -1.49
N LEU A 97 -1.29 13.41 -0.87
CA LEU A 97 -2.13 13.42 0.33
C LEU A 97 -3.51 12.74 0.12
N PRO A 98 -4.29 13.10 -0.92
CA PRO A 98 -5.55 12.43 -1.21
C PRO A 98 -5.37 10.95 -1.55
N LEU A 99 -4.27 10.61 -2.24
CA LEU A 99 -3.97 9.24 -2.65
C LEU A 99 -3.71 8.35 -1.43
N TYR A 100 -2.94 8.81 -0.44
CA TYR A 100 -2.76 8.09 0.83
C TYR A 100 -4.07 7.88 1.59
N ILE A 101 -4.95 8.88 1.64
CA ILE A 101 -6.24 8.76 2.32
C ILE A 101 -7.09 7.69 1.65
N VAL A 102 -7.23 7.73 0.32
CA VAL A 102 -8.00 6.74 -0.45
C VAL A 102 -7.41 5.34 -0.29
N LEU A 103 -6.08 5.22 -0.29
CA LEU A 103 -5.40 3.95 -0.11
C LEU A 103 -5.58 3.38 1.31
N LEU A 104 -5.49 4.22 2.34
CA LEU A 104 -5.66 3.81 3.73
C LEU A 104 -7.09 3.36 4.01
N VAL A 105 -8.08 4.08 3.47
CA VAL A 105 -9.49 3.66 3.48
C VAL A 105 -9.65 2.32 2.74
N SER A 106 -9.04 2.17 1.57
CA SER A 106 -9.13 0.93 0.78
C SER A 106 -8.48 -0.27 1.47
N LEU A 107 -7.37 -0.05 2.18
CA LEU A 107 -6.62 -1.08 2.93
C LEU A 107 -7.44 -1.62 4.12
N ILE A 108 -8.22 -0.76 4.79
CA ILE A 108 -9.05 -1.14 5.95
C ILE A 108 -10.41 -1.67 5.49
N PHE A 109 -11.11 -0.92 4.64
CA PHE A 109 -12.49 -1.25 4.27
C PHE A 109 -12.60 -2.32 3.20
N GLY A 110 -11.58 -2.51 2.35
CA GLY A 110 -11.57 -3.55 1.33
C GLY A 110 -11.86 -4.93 1.93
N PRO A 111 -10.93 -5.51 2.70
CA PRO A 111 -11.12 -6.84 3.29
C PRO A 111 -12.37 -6.95 4.17
N LEU A 112 -12.69 -5.92 4.96
CA LEU A 112 -13.90 -5.93 5.80
C LEU A 112 -15.17 -6.00 4.97
N LYS A 113 -15.25 -5.29 3.83
CA LYS A 113 -16.41 -5.29 2.94
C LYS A 113 -16.64 -6.68 2.34
N GLY A 114 -15.58 -7.35 1.87
CA GLY A 114 -15.70 -8.70 1.33
C GLY A 114 -16.23 -9.70 2.36
N ILE A 115 -15.69 -9.66 3.57
CA ILE A 115 -16.12 -10.54 4.67
C ILE A 115 -17.57 -10.23 5.09
N LEU A 116 -17.93 -8.95 5.23
CA LEU A 116 -19.29 -8.53 5.63
C LEU A 116 -20.36 -8.96 4.63
N TYR A 117 -20.09 -8.86 3.33
CA TYR A 117 -21.06 -9.25 2.31
C TYR A 117 -21.35 -10.76 2.34
N GLU A 118 -20.31 -11.56 2.48
CA GLU A 118 -20.45 -13.02 2.53
C GLU A 118 -21.16 -13.47 3.83
N VAL A 119 -20.87 -12.84 4.98
CA VAL A 119 -21.61 -13.07 6.24
C VAL A 119 -23.10 -12.72 6.09
N GLN A 120 -23.45 -11.78 5.22
CA GLN A 120 -24.84 -11.40 4.90
C GLN A 120 -25.48 -12.31 3.83
N ASN A 121 -24.86 -13.43 3.45
CA ASN A 121 -25.29 -14.30 2.35
C ASN A 121 -25.44 -13.56 1.01
N LYS A 122 -24.70 -12.47 0.79
CA LYS A 122 -24.65 -11.76 -0.49
C LYS A 122 -23.39 -12.18 -1.21
N SER A 123 -23.53 -12.64 -2.46
CA SER A 123 -22.37 -12.93 -3.29
C SER A 123 -21.57 -11.66 -3.55
N PHE A 124 -20.28 -11.71 -3.23
CA PHE A 124 -19.36 -10.62 -3.47
C PHE A 124 -18.02 -11.15 -3.97
N HIS A 125 -17.53 -10.56 -5.05
CA HIS A 125 -16.24 -10.86 -5.64
C HIS A 125 -15.55 -9.58 -6.04
N TYR A 126 -14.23 -9.54 -5.93
CA TYR A 126 -13.41 -8.44 -6.41
C TYR A 126 -13.21 -8.61 -7.92
N PRO A 127 -13.77 -7.73 -8.78
CA PRO A 127 -13.92 -8.01 -10.22
C PRO A 127 -12.62 -8.32 -10.97
N ILE A 128 -11.50 -7.73 -10.54
CA ILE A 128 -10.19 -7.93 -11.17
C ILE A 128 -9.54 -9.21 -10.63
N VAL A 129 -9.59 -9.40 -9.31
CA VAL A 129 -8.91 -10.51 -8.63
C VAL A 129 -9.65 -11.84 -8.84
N SER A 130 -10.99 -11.82 -8.80
CA SER A 130 -11.81 -13.00 -9.05
C SER A 130 -11.57 -13.56 -10.44
N ARG A 131 -11.48 -12.70 -11.45
CA ARG A 131 -11.13 -13.09 -12.83
C ARG A 131 -9.76 -13.76 -12.93
N TRP A 132 -8.80 -13.39 -12.08
CA TRP A 132 -7.47 -14.02 -12.07
C TRP A 132 -7.48 -15.36 -11.35
N MET A 133 -8.19 -15.48 -10.23
CA MET A 133 -8.30 -16.75 -9.50
C MET A 133 -9.14 -17.79 -10.23
N HIS A 134 -10.22 -17.38 -10.91
CA HIS A 134 -11.12 -18.30 -11.62
C HIS A 134 -10.70 -18.60 -13.06
N LYS A 135 -9.78 -17.84 -13.68
CA LYS A 135 -9.27 -18.15 -15.03
C LYS A 135 -8.44 -19.44 -15.10
N GLY A 136 -7.94 -19.92 -13.96
CA GLY A 136 -7.10 -21.11 -13.87
C GLY A 136 -7.81 -22.38 -13.40
N LYS A 137 -9.13 -22.33 -13.17
CA LYS A 137 -9.98 -23.50 -12.90
C LYS A 137 -10.75 -23.87 -14.16
#